data_AF-A0A3N5UZS2-F1
#
_entry.id   AF-A0A3N5UZS2-F1
#
_cell.length_a   1.000
_cell.length_b   1.000
_cell.length_c   1.000
_cell.angle_alpha   90.00
_cell.angle_beta   90.00
_cell.angle_gamma   90.00
#
_symmetry.space_group_name_H-M   'P 1'
#
loop_
_entity.id
_entity.type
_entity.pdbx_description
1 polymer ?
#
loop_
_entity_poly.entity_id
_entity_poly.type
_entity_poly.pdbx_seq_one_letter_code
_entity_poly.pdbx_strand_id
1 'polypeptide(L)'
;MPELSNGWVRRISVTPPSLKDNTADVERLENALKSVLNAEFYGIDPAVSENLPELLRQNGFSIRCVLFRDGRKWHIAGIAGNGEEIIAGIAVDLGTTTVVLRLIDLSDGRTMGEYSFGNPQISIGPDILARIHFSEKEDGLAVLNNLIITGINKAITELCGSCNVSLSSIYLISLAGNTAMTHLFLKLNPRYLIREPYIPVINRPGCLNARELGISVNRSAKVYVFPNTGSYFGGDLVSGILYSGLNRSDKTAMLVDVGTNAEVVLGNKNWLVACAGAAGPALEGGVTKMGMTAGPGVIDRISLNKETGLFSIHTIEELPPVGVCGSGVIDLAAALFVSGMIDIRGKLVPGVCKERLKEIGGLKHFVLVQGNESATGNDLSISQADIDSLIRSKAAMYTILETISTYVGISLSDISTFYVAGTFGSLINPRSAITIGMMPDLPDETYKTIGNSSLEGASMILKDSNLIDEIDKIRDGITYIELNVNQEFMNRFSAARFLPHTNLSLFPSVSIVQLDKK
;
A
#
# COMPACT_ATOMS: atom_id res chain seq x y z
N MET A 1 9.66 -4.41 -31.49
CA MET A 1 10.45 -3.76 -30.42
C MET A 1 11.25 -4.82 -29.68
N PRO A 2 12.44 -4.51 -29.13
CA PRO A 2 13.16 -5.47 -28.30
C PRO A 2 12.34 -5.79 -27.04
N GLU A 3 12.15 -7.09 -26.77
CA GLU A 3 11.50 -7.57 -25.55
C GLU A 3 12.42 -7.34 -24.34
N LEU A 4 11.83 -7.13 -23.15
CA LEU A 4 12.59 -7.07 -21.90
C LEU A 4 13.41 -8.35 -21.70
N SER A 5 14.73 -8.22 -21.52
CA SER A 5 15.65 -9.35 -21.38
C SER A 5 15.27 -10.30 -20.23
N ASN A 6 14.78 -9.74 -19.12
CA ASN A 6 14.28 -10.48 -17.96
C ASN A 6 12.75 -10.53 -17.87
N GLY A 7 12.02 -10.04 -18.88
CA GLY A 7 10.56 -9.97 -18.85
C GLY A 7 9.88 -11.33 -18.96
N TRP A 8 8.57 -11.36 -19.10
CA TRP A 8 7.78 -12.59 -19.20
C TRP A 8 7.50 -13.05 -20.63
N VAL A 9 7.76 -12.19 -21.61
CA VAL A 9 7.58 -12.52 -23.03
C VAL A 9 8.90 -13.04 -23.59
N ARG A 10 8.84 -14.19 -24.27
CA ARG A 10 9.97 -14.77 -24.98
C ARG A 10 9.57 -15.17 -26.38
N ARG A 11 10.33 -14.70 -27.37
CA ARG A 11 10.27 -15.25 -28.72
C ARG A 11 10.92 -16.64 -28.77
N ILE A 12 10.15 -17.62 -29.24
CA ILE A 12 10.57 -19.02 -29.36
C ILE A 12 10.37 -19.49 -30.79
N SER A 13 11.43 -20.05 -31.37
CA SER A 13 11.38 -20.75 -32.65
C SER A 13 11.34 -22.26 -32.41
N VAL A 14 10.41 -22.94 -33.05
CA VAL A 14 10.28 -24.40 -33.00
C VAL A 14 10.62 -25.00 -34.36
N THR A 15 11.17 -26.20 -34.37
CA THR A 15 11.48 -26.91 -35.63
C THR A 15 10.18 -27.32 -36.34
N PRO A 16 9.98 -26.93 -37.62
CA PRO A 16 8.81 -27.35 -38.39
C PRO A 16 8.71 -28.89 -38.48
N PRO A 17 7.48 -29.47 -38.47
CA PRO A 17 7.29 -30.90 -38.60
C PRO A 17 7.75 -31.43 -39.96
N SER A 18 8.20 -32.69 -39.98
CA SER A 18 8.61 -33.36 -41.22
C SER A 18 8.31 -34.87 -41.15
N LEU A 19 8.47 -35.59 -42.27
CA LEU A 19 8.33 -37.06 -42.24
C LEU A 19 9.37 -37.75 -41.33
N LYS A 20 10.47 -37.08 -40.98
CA LYS A 20 11.51 -37.58 -40.07
C LYS A 20 11.30 -37.14 -38.62
N ASP A 21 10.34 -36.25 -38.39
CA ASP A 21 10.03 -35.69 -37.08
C ASP A 21 8.52 -35.40 -37.03
N ASN A 22 7.78 -36.35 -36.45
CA ASN A 22 6.33 -36.33 -36.30
C ASN A 22 5.88 -35.95 -34.88
N THR A 23 6.75 -35.33 -34.07
CA THR A 23 6.43 -34.80 -32.74
C THR A 23 5.24 -33.82 -32.80
N ALA A 24 4.36 -33.88 -31.80
CA ALA A 24 3.18 -33.03 -31.71
C ALA A 24 3.53 -31.56 -31.42
N ASP A 25 2.68 -30.61 -31.83
CA ASP A 25 2.97 -29.17 -31.71
C ASP A 25 3.20 -28.70 -30.26
N VAL A 26 2.43 -29.24 -29.29
CA VAL A 26 2.62 -28.99 -27.86
C VAL A 26 4.00 -29.46 -27.40
N GLU A 27 4.38 -30.69 -27.75
CA GLU A 27 5.67 -31.28 -27.36
C GLU A 27 6.85 -30.57 -28.03
N ARG A 28 6.69 -30.12 -29.29
CA ARG A 28 7.68 -29.27 -29.97
C ARG A 28 7.93 -27.98 -29.20
N LEU A 29 6.86 -27.30 -28.77
CA LEU A 29 6.97 -26.05 -28.03
C LEU A 29 7.61 -26.28 -26.65
N GLU A 30 7.18 -27.29 -25.91
CA GLU A 30 7.78 -27.62 -24.61
C GLU A 30 9.27 -27.95 -24.73
N ASN A 31 9.67 -28.73 -25.75
CA ASN A 31 11.07 -29.08 -25.97
C ASN A 31 11.92 -27.85 -26.34
N ALA A 32 11.40 -26.95 -27.18
CA ALA A 32 12.07 -25.70 -27.50
C ALA A 32 12.24 -24.80 -26.25
N LEU A 33 11.17 -24.66 -25.45
CA LEU A 33 11.21 -23.88 -24.21
C LEU A 33 12.18 -24.46 -23.17
N LYS A 34 12.19 -25.79 -22.99
CA LYS A 34 13.16 -26.48 -22.11
C LYS A 34 14.60 -26.22 -22.54
N SER A 35 14.87 -26.26 -23.85
CA SER A 35 16.19 -25.98 -24.40
C SER A 35 16.64 -24.53 -24.15
N VAL A 36 15.73 -23.57 -24.31
CA VAL A 36 16.03 -22.13 -24.16
C VAL A 36 16.17 -21.71 -22.70
N LEU A 37 15.29 -22.20 -21.81
CA LEU A 37 15.21 -21.72 -20.42
C LEU A 37 15.89 -22.66 -19.41
N ASN A 38 16.29 -23.86 -19.83
CA ASN A 38 16.84 -24.89 -18.95
C ASN A 38 16.00 -25.10 -17.67
N ALA A 39 14.68 -25.25 -17.85
CA ALA A 39 13.72 -25.24 -16.74
C ALA A 39 12.60 -26.28 -16.90
N GLU A 40 11.97 -26.62 -15.77
CA GLU A 40 10.79 -27.48 -15.71
C GLU A 40 9.51 -26.68 -15.91
N PHE A 41 8.46 -27.32 -16.45
CA PHE A 41 7.15 -26.70 -16.69
C PHE A 41 6.04 -27.49 -16.01
N TYR A 42 4.98 -26.80 -15.58
CA TYR A 42 3.75 -27.42 -15.04
C TYR A 42 2.85 -28.07 -16.12
N GLY A 43 3.31 -28.12 -17.37
CA GLY A 43 2.53 -28.52 -18.55
C GLY A 43 1.80 -27.34 -19.20
N ILE A 44 1.32 -27.54 -20.43
CA ILE A 44 0.58 -26.53 -21.20
C ILE A 44 -0.90 -26.53 -20.79
N ASP A 45 -1.43 -25.36 -20.45
CA ASP A 45 -2.86 -25.18 -20.22
C ASP A 45 -3.66 -25.53 -21.51
N PRO A 46 -4.72 -26.34 -21.45
CA PRO A 46 -5.49 -26.69 -22.63
C PRO A 46 -5.95 -25.49 -23.48
N ALA A 47 -6.24 -24.35 -22.84
CA ALA A 47 -6.63 -23.12 -23.55
C ALA A 47 -5.51 -22.56 -24.45
N VAL A 48 -4.24 -22.83 -24.12
CA VAL A 48 -3.08 -22.47 -24.96
C VAL A 48 -2.95 -23.44 -26.13
N SER A 49 -3.20 -24.72 -25.89
CA SER A 49 -3.08 -25.78 -26.90
C SER A 49 -4.10 -25.65 -28.03
N GLU A 50 -5.31 -25.13 -27.76
CA GLU A 50 -6.39 -24.99 -28.74
C GLU A 50 -5.97 -24.22 -30.00
N ASN A 51 -5.19 -23.13 -29.85
CA ASN A 51 -4.80 -22.25 -30.96
C ASN A 51 -3.37 -22.47 -31.46
N LEU A 52 -2.58 -23.30 -30.77
CA LEU A 52 -1.15 -23.46 -31.03
C LEU A 52 -0.82 -23.95 -32.46
N PRO A 53 -1.50 -24.97 -33.03
CA PRO A 53 -1.14 -25.50 -34.35
C PRO A 53 -1.25 -24.46 -35.47
N GLU A 54 -2.33 -23.69 -35.48
CA GLU A 54 -2.57 -22.67 -36.50
C GLU A 54 -1.60 -21.50 -36.32
N LEU A 55 -1.42 -21.05 -35.08
CA LEU A 55 -0.52 -19.94 -34.76
C LEU A 55 0.93 -20.23 -35.18
N LEU A 56 1.42 -21.45 -34.94
CA LEU A 56 2.76 -21.86 -35.39
C LEU A 56 2.90 -21.78 -36.91
N ARG A 57 1.95 -22.33 -37.66
CA ARG A 57 2.02 -22.38 -39.14
C ARG A 57 1.94 -20.99 -39.75
N GLN A 58 1.05 -20.13 -39.26
CA GLN A 58 0.89 -18.75 -39.75
C GLN A 58 2.12 -17.88 -39.49
N ASN A 59 2.89 -18.18 -38.44
CA ASN A 59 4.04 -17.37 -38.02
C ASN A 59 5.40 -18.02 -38.35
N GLY A 60 5.42 -18.97 -39.30
CA GLY A 60 6.66 -19.62 -39.74
C GLY A 60 7.39 -20.36 -38.61
N PHE A 61 6.63 -20.96 -37.69
CA PHE A 61 7.11 -21.69 -36.51
C PHE A 61 7.96 -20.84 -35.55
N SER A 62 7.76 -19.52 -35.55
CA SER A 62 8.31 -18.60 -34.55
C SER A 62 7.17 -17.84 -33.91
N ILE A 63 7.02 -17.94 -32.59
CA ILE A 63 5.92 -17.30 -31.84
C ILE A 63 6.47 -16.58 -30.61
N ARG A 64 5.64 -15.74 -29.99
CA ARG A 64 5.90 -15.18 -28.66
C ARG A 64 5.18 -16.02 -27.62
N CYS A 65 5.88 -16.42 -26.58
CA CYS A 65 5.33 -17.12 -25.43
C CYS A 65 5.30 -16.17 -24.24
N VAL A 66 4.14 -16.07 -23.58
CA VAL A 66 4.00 -15.40 -22.30
C VAL A 66 4.18 -16.44 -21.21
N LEU A 67 5.20 -16.25 -20.40
CA LEU A 67 5.63 -17.20 -19.39
C LEU A 67 5.38 -16.61 -18.00
N PHE A 68 5.26 -17.48 -17.01
CA PHE A 68 5.28 -17.07 -15.61
C PHE A 68 6.03 -18.10 -14.79
N ARG A 69 6.79 -17.68 -13.78
CA ARG A 69 7.57 -18.58 -12.95
C ARG A 69 6.99 -18.62 -11.54
N ASP A 70 6.75 -19.83 -11.04
CA ASP A 70 6.37 -20.09 -9.66
C ASP A 70 7.38 -21.08 -9.05
N GLY A 71 8.29 -20.55 -8.24
CA GLY A 71 9.48 -21.27 -7.77
C GLY A 71 10.40 -21.70 -8.92
N ARG A 72 10.69 -23.00 -9.02
CA ARG A 72 11.57 -23.57 -10.07
C ARG A 72 10.86 -23.93 -11.37
N LYS A 73 9.53 -23.86 -11.38
CA LYS A 73 8.72 -24.33 -12.50
C LYS A 73 8.06 -23.16 -13.21
N TRP A 74 7.89 -23.32 -14.52
CA TRP A 74 7.32 -22.32 -15.39
C TRP A 74 5.92 -22.73 -15.85
N HIS A 75 5.07 -21.73 -15.99
CA HIS A 75 3.78 -21.78 -16.66
C HIS A 75 3.89 -21.10 -18.02
N ILE A 76 3.20 -21.64 -19.01
CA ILE A 76 2.92 -20.94 -20.25
C ILE A 76 1.56 -20.27 -20.07
N ALA A 77 1.57 -18.97 -19.76
CA ALA A 77 0.38 -18.16 -19.52
C ALA A 77 -0.32 -17.74 -20.81
N GLY A 78 0.37 -17.81 -21.95
CA GLY A 78 -0.20 -17.52 -23.26
C GLY A 78 0.78 -17.65 -24.41
N ILE A 79 0.24 -17.59 -25.61
CA ILE A 79 0.99 -17.54 -26.87
C ILE A 79 0.42 -16.43 -27.76
N ALA A 80 1.28 -15.81 -28.55
CA ALA A 80 0.92 -14.77 -29.52
C ALA A 80 1.78 -14.87 -30.78
N GLY A 81 1.26 -14.33 -31.89
CA GLY A 81 1.99 -14.29 -33.16
C GLY A 81 3.12 -13.26 -33.14
N ASN A 82 3.81 -13.09 -34.28
CA ASN A 82 4.89 -12.10 -34.44
C ASN A 82 4.40 -10.67 -34.72
N GLY A 83 3.08 -10.44 -34.73
CA GLY A 83 2.48 -9.13 -34.98
C GLY A 83 2.66 -8.12 -33.84
N GLU A 84 2.06 -6.94 -34.01
CA GLU A 84 2.07 -5.85 -33.03
C GLU A 84 0.97 -5.98 -31.96
N GLU A 85 0.45 -7.19 -31.76
CA GLU A 85 -0.53 -7.46 -30.72
C GLU A 85 0.06 -7.13 -29.35
N ILE A 86 -0.71 -6.35 -28.59
CA ILE A 86 -0.40 -5.98 -27.21
C ILE A 86 -0.48 -7.23 -26.35
N ILE A 87 0.60 -7.49 -25.62
CA ILE A 87 0.69 -8.52 -24.61
C ILE A 87 0.77 -7.79 -23.28
N ALA A 88 -0.31 -7.80 -22.52
CA ALA A 88 -0.44 -6.96 -21.34
C ALA A 88 -0.60 -7.76 -20.05
N GLY A 89 -0.30 -7.09 -18.95
CA GLY A 89 -0.58 -7.54 -17.60
C GLY A 89 -1.11 -6.42 -16.72
N ILE A 90 -1.71 -6.79 -15.59
CA ILE A 90 -2.32 -5.85 -14.65
C ILE A 90 -1.70 -6.02 -13.27
N ALA A 91 -1.11 -4.95 -12.73
CA ALA A 91 -0.75 -4.89 -11.32
C ALA A 91 -1.95 -4.39 -10.52
N VAL A 92 -2.21 -5.00 -9.36
CA VAL A 92 -3.34 -4.71 -8.49
C VAL A 92 -2.83 -4.47 -7.08
N ASP A 93 -3.14 -3.29 -6.54
CA ASP A 93 -3.09 -3.02 -5.10
C ASP A 93 -4.50 -3.20 -4.52
N LEU A 94 -4.67 -4.26 -3.73
CA LEU A 94 -5.92 -4.67 -3.12
C LEU A 94 -6.01 -4.11 -1.70
N GLY A 95 -6.28 -2.81 -1.61
CA GLY A 95 -6.49 -2.12 -0.35
C GLY A 95 -7.87 -2.36 0.28
N THR A 96 -7.95 -2.15 1.59
CA THR A 96 -9.21 -2.27 2.35
C THR A 96 -10.24 -1.24 1.90
N THR A 97 -9.81 -0.01 1.61
CA THR A 97 -10.68 1.13 1.24
C THR A 97 -10.68 1.41 -0.26
N THR A 98 -9.51 1.30 -0.88
CA THR A 98 -9.30 1.62 -2.30
C THR A 98 -8.59 0.46 -2.98
N VAL A 99 -8.97 0.18 -4.22
CA VAL A 99 -8.31 -0.80 -5.07
C VAL A 99 -7.77 -0.06 -6.29
N VAL A 100 -6.49 -0.26 -6.60
CA VAL A 100 -5.82 0.41 -7.72
C VAL A 100 -5.28 -0.63 -8.70
N LEU A 101 -5.59 -0.45 -9.98
CA LEU A 101 -5.12 -1.28 -11.08
C LEU A 101 -4.18 -0.46 -11.96
N ARG A 102 -3.11 -1.10 -12.44
CA ARG A 102 -2.21 -0.55 -13.44
C ARG A 102 -2.03 -1.51 -14.60
N LEU A 103 -2.34 -1.05 -15.81
CA LEU A 103 -2.15 -1.79 -17.05
C LEU A 103 -0.73 -1.58 -17.58
N ILE A 104 -0.03 -2.66 -17.91
CA ILE A 104 1.36 -2.66 -18.34
C ILE A 104 1.51 -3.51 -19.60
N ASP A 105 2.23 -3.01 -20.61
CA ASP A 105 2.69 -3.83 -21.73
C ASP A 105 3.87 -4.69 -21.26
N LEU A 106 3.72 -6.02 -21.32
CA LEU A 106 4.73 -6.98 -20.86
C LEU A 106 5.93 -7.09 -21.79
N SER A 107 5.83 -6.54 -23.01
CA SER A 107 6.89 -6.58 -24.01
C SER A 107 7.99 -5.57 -23.68
N ASP A 108 7.61 -4.35 -23.29
CA ASP A 108 8.52 -3.22 -23.04
C ASP A 108 8.46 -2.68 -21.61
N GLY A 109 7.49 -3.12 -20.79
CA GLY A 109 7.31 -2.71 -19.40
C GLY A 109 6.66 -1.33 -19.22
N ARG A 110 6.14 -0.73 -20.29
CA ARG A 110 5.50 0.59 -20.25
C ARG A 110 4.14 0.52 -19.57
N THR A 111 3.90 1.46 -18.65
CA THR A 111 2.57 1.69 -18.08
C THR A 111 1.65 2.31 -19.12
N MET A 112 0.49 1.69 -19.36
CA MET A 112 -0.50 2.12 -20.35
C MET A 112 -1.62 2.95 -19.73
N GLY A 113 -1.98 2.67 -18.48
CA GLY A 113 -3.02 3.39 -17.75
C GLY A 113 -3.19 2.86 -16.34
N GLU A 114 -3.91 3.63 -15.53
CA GLU A 114 -4.29 3.29 -14.17
C GLU A 114 -5.77 3.53 -13.95
N TYR A 115 -6.36 2.74 -13.05
CA TYR A 115 -7.74 2.90 -12.64
C TYR A 115 -7.87 2.63 -11.15
N SER A 116 -8.51 3.55 -10.43
CA SER A 116 -8.70 3.48 -8.97
C SER A 116 -10.18 3.53 -8.64
N PHE A 117 -10.63 2.68 -7.71
CA PHE A 117 -12.02 2.65 -7.27
C PHE A 117 -12.12 2.29 -5.78
N GLY A 118 -13.22 2.70 -5.14
CA GLY A 118 -13.52 2.31 -3.77
C GLY A 118 -13.79 0.80 -3.65
N ASN A 119 -13.25 0.15 -2.64
CA ASN A 119 -13.45 -1.27 -2.41
C ASN A 119 -14.95 -1.54 -2.12
N PRO A 120 -15.65 -2.31 -2.96
CA PRO A 120 -17.10 -2.52 -2.83
C PRO A 120 -17.50 -3.25 -1.54
N GLN A 121 -16.56 -3.92 -0.87
CA GLN A 121 -16.79 -4.57 0.42
C GLN A 121 -17.06 -3.56 1.56
N ILE A 122 -16.78 -2.26 1.38
CA ILE A 122 -17.14 -1.20 2.34
C ILE A 122 -18.65 -1.21 2.64
N SER A 123 -19.48 -1.58 1.65
CA SER A 123 -20.93 -1.69 1.82
C SER A 123 -21.34 -2.72 2.90
N ILE A 124 -20.47 -3.69 3.19
CA ILE A 124 -20.69 -4.73 4.20
C ILE A 124 -20.07 -4.33 5.54
N GLY A 125 -18.86 -3.76 5.52
CA GLY A 125 -18.14 -3.35 6.71
C GLY A 125 -17.01 -2.35 6.39
N PRO A 126 -16.87 -1.28 7.19
CA PRO A 126 -15.89 -0.24 6.94
C PRO A 126 -14.45 -0.77 7.10
N ASP A 127 -14.25 -1.74 7.99
CA ASP A 127 -12.93 -2.30 8.34
C ASP A 127 -12.84 -3.83 8.15
N ILE A 128 -11.62 -4.35 8.31
CA ILE A 128 -11.30 -5.79 8.17
C ILE A 128 -12.06 -6.65 9.20
N LEU A 129 -12.19 -6.19 10.45
CA LEU A 129 -12.82 -6.96 11.53
C LEU A 129 -14.30 -7.19 11.22
N ALA A 130 -15.01 -6.13 10.82
CA ALA A 130 -16.42 -6.18 10.44
C ALA A 130 -16.65 -7.13 9.25
N ARG A 131 -15.77 -7.08 8.23
CA ARG A 131 -15.82 -7.98 7.08
C ARG A 131 -15.58 -9.44 7.48
N ILE A 132 -14.60 -9.70 8.34
CA ILE A 132 -14.33 -11.07 8.81
C ILE A 132 -15.52 -11.60 9.64
N HIS A 133 -16.10 -10.82 10.54
CA HIS A 133 -17.30 -11.22 11.27
C HIS A 133 -18.50 -11.48 10.33
N PHE A 134 -18.67 -10.67 9.29
CA PHE A 134 -19.69 -10.92 8.28
C PHE A 134 -19.45 -12.22 7.51
N SER A 135 -18.19 -12.54 7.21
CA SER A 135 -17.83 -13.77 6.47
C SER A 135 -18.24 -15.07 7.18
N GLU A 136 -18.48 -15.00 8.49
CA GLU A 136 -18.92 -16.13 9.32
C GLU A 136 -20.44 -16.38 9.26
N LYS A 137 -21.21 -15.43 8.71
CA LYS A 137 -22.63 -15.62 8.44
C LYS A 137 -22.83 -16.57 7.26
N GLU A 138 -24.02 -17.13 7.14
CA GLU A 138 -24.42 -17.91 5.97
C GLU A 138 -24.16 -17.11 4.68
N ASP A 139 -23.43 -17.73 3.75
CA ASP A 139 -22.95 -17.15 2.49
C ASP A 139 -22.11 -15.85 2.58
N GLY A 140 -21.76 -15.39 3.78
CA GLY A 140 -21.09 -14.10 3.99
C GLY A 140 -19.74 -14.00 3.26
N LEU A 141 -18.94 -15.07 3.29
CA LEU A 141 -17.68 -15.14 2.55
C LEU A 141 -17.89 -15.09 1.03
N ALA A 142 -18.92 -15.78 0.52
CA ALA A 142 -19.23 -15.78 -0.91
C ALA A 142 -19.68 -14.40 -1.38
N VAL A 143 -20.49 -13.70 -0.58
CA VAL A 143 -20.91 -12.31 -0.86
C VAL A 143 -19.70 -11.37 -0.92
N LEU A 144 -18.83 -11.39 0.09
CA LEU A 144 -17.62 -10.56 0.13
C LEU A 144 -16.68 -10.83 -1.05
N ASN A 145 -16.49 -12.10 -1.39
CA ASN A 145 -15.69 -12.53 -2.53
C ASN A 145 -16.31 -12.03 -3.86
N ASN A 146 -17.61 -12.25 -4.06
CA ASN A 146 -18.30 -11.82 -5.28
C ASN A 146 -18.24 -10.30 -5.47
N LEU A 147 -18.38 -9.51 -4.39
CA LEU A 147 -18.26 -8.05 -4.45
C LEU A 147 -16.89 -7.63 -5.00
N ILE A 148 -15.81 -8.19 -4.47
CA ILE A 148 -14.45 -7.80 -4.90
C ILE A 148 -14.11 -8.31 -6.30
N ILE A 149 -14.47 -9.55 -6.65
CA ILE A 149 -14.26 -10.11 -7.99
C ILE A 149 -15.03 -9.30 -9.04
N THR A 150 -16.29 -8.94 -8.76
CA THR A 150 -17.10 -8.09 -9.65
C THR A 150 -16.49 -6.70 -9.81
N GLY A 151 -16.04 -6.09 -8.72
CA GLY A 151 -15.37 -4.78 -8.73
C GLY A 151 -14.10 -4.79 -9.59
N ILE A 152 -13.24 -5.80 -9.41
CA ILE A 152 -12.01 -5.95 -10.19
C ILE A 152 -12.33 -6.16 -11.67
N ASN A 153 -13.26 -7.06 -12.03
CA ASN A 153 -13.63 -7.29 -13.43
C ASN A 153 -14.18 -6.02 -14.12
N LYS A 154 -15.00 -5.24 -13.41
CA LYS A 154 -15.48 -3.95 -13.91
C LYS A 154 -14.33 -2.98 -14.13
N ALA A 155 -13.44 -2.83 -13.16
CA ALA A 155 -12.27 -1.96 -13.25
C ALA A 155 -11.32 -2.37 -14.39
N ILE A 156 -11.08 -3.68 -14.58
CA ILE A 156 -10.30 -4.20 -15.71
C ILE A 156 -10.96 -3.81 -17.03
N THR A 157 -12.28 -3.96 -17.15
CA THR A 157 -13.03 -3.61 -18.37
C THR A 157 -12.93 -2.12 -18.69
N GLU A 158 -13.10 -1.26 -17.69
CA GLU A 158 -13.01 0.20 -17.83
C GLU A 158 -11.58 0.64 -18.20
N LEU A 159 -10.57 0.09 -17.53
CA LEU A 159 -9.16 0.36 -17.81
C LEU A 159 -8.72 -0.12 -19.20
N CYS A 160 -9.13 -1.33 -19.59
CA CYS A 160 -8.82 -1.85 -20.92
C CYS A 160 -9.52 -1.04 -22.01
N GLY A 161 -10.78 -0.63 -21.78
CA GLY A 161 -11.53 0.21 -22.69
C GLY A 161 -10.90 1.59 -22.90
N SER A 162 -10.43 2.25 -21.83
CA SER A 162 -9.78 3.56 -21.93
C SER A 162 -8.41 3.50 -22.62
N CYS A 163 -7.71 2.37 -22.53
CA CYS A 163 -6.42 2.13 -23.19
C CYS A 163 -6.53 1.45 -24.57
N ASN A 164 -7.74 1.14 -25.04
CA ASN A 164 -8.00 0.37 -26.27
C ASN A 164 -7.25 -0.98 -26.31
N VAL A 165 -7.28 -1.71 -25.20
CA VAL A 165 -6.68 -3.05 -25.05
C VAL A 165 -7.79 -4.09 -24.93
N SER A 166 -7.64 -5.23 -25.60
CA SER A 166 -8.60 -6.34 -25.44
C SER A 166 -8.43 -7.03 -24.10
N LEU A 167 -9.52 -7.47 -23.47
CA LEU A 167 -9.47 -8.34 -22.28
C LEU A 167 -8.70 -9.65 -22.54
N SER A 168 -8.75 -10.16 -23.78
CA SER A 168 -8.00 -11.34 -24.20
C SER A 168 -6.49 -11.09 -24.33
N SER A 169 -6.05 -9.84 -24.32
CA SER A 169 -4.63 -9.45 -24.31
C SER A 169 -4.02 -9.39 -22.91
N ILE A 170 -4.82 -9.61 -21.86
CA ILE A 170 -4.34 -9.63 -20.47
C ILE A 170 -3.96 -11.06 -20.08
N TYR A 171 -2.65 -11.32 -19.95
CA TYR A 171 -2.12 -12.66 -19.69
C TYR A 171 -1.64 -12.86 -18.26
N LEU A 172 -1.19 -11.80 -17.60
CA LEU A 172 -0.64 -11.86 -16.25
C LEU A 172 -1.28 -10.80 -15.36
N ILE A 173 -1.60 -11.19 -14.12
CA ILE A 173 -2.06 -10.27 -13.08
C ILE A 173 -1.14 -10.47 -11.88
N SER A 174 -0.65 -9.38 -11.31
CA SER A 174 0.11 -9.39 -10.05
C SER A 174 -0.72 -8.66 -8.99
N LEU A 175 -1.02 -9.31 -7.88
CA LEU A 175 -1.92 -8.79 -6.85
C LEU A 175 -1.20 -8.73 -5.51
N ALA A 176 -1.08 -7.52 -4.96
CA ALA A 176 -0.57 -7.25 -3.62
C ALA A 176 -1.70 -6.70 -2.75
N GLY A 177 -1.74 -7.08 -1.46
CA GLY A 177 -2.77 -6.65 -0.52
C GLY A 177 -2.56 -7.30 0.83
N ASN A 178 -3.16 -6.71 1.87
CA ASN A 178 -3.04 -7.25 3.22
C ASN A 178 -3.61 -8.68 3.31
N THR A 179 -3.18 -9.43 4.33
CA THR A 179 -3.54 -10.85 4.47
C THR A 179 -5.06 -11.09 4.41
N ALA A 180 -5.87 -10.23 5.07
CA ALA A 180 -7.32 -10.39 5.08
C ALA A 180 -7.94 -10.14 3.70
N MET A 181 -7.52 -9.09 3.00
CA MET A 181 -8.00 -8.80 1.65
C MET A 181 -7.65 -9.93 0.68
N THR A 182 -6.44 -10.46 0.78
CA THR A 182 -6.01 -11.63 0.01
C THR A 182 -6.89 -12.86 0.29
N HIS A 183 -7.23 -13.14 1.56
CA HIS A 183 -8.10 -14.28 1.89
C HIS A 183 -9.53 -14.09 1.34
N LEU A 184 -10.09 -12.89 1.43
CA LEU A 184 -11.41 -12.60 0.85
C LEU A 184 -11.41 -12.72 -0.67
N PHE A 185 -10.36 -12.25 -1.34
CA PHE A 185 -10.17 -12.39 -2.79
C PHE A 185 -10.06 -13.86 -3.21
N LEU A 186 -9.31 -14.67 -2.46
CA LEU A 186 -9.14 -16.10 -2.72
C LEU A 186 -10.31 -16.97 -2.24
N LYS A 187 -11.35 -16.36 -1.65
CA LYS A 187 -12.49 -17.06 -1.02
C LYS A 187 -12.04 -18.08 0.04
N LEU A 188 -10.99 -17.75 0.78
CA LEU A 188 -10.47 -18.54 1.91
C LEU A 188 -11.09 -18.05 3.22
N ASN A 189 -11.35 -18.98 4.14
CA ASN A 189 -11.97 -18.67 5.43
C ASN A 189 -11.05 -17.77 6.30
N PRO A 190 -11.40 -16.49 6.55
CA PRO A 190 -10.54 -15.57 7.27
C PRO A 190 -10.77 -15.58 8.80
N ARG A 191 -11.65 -16.47 9.31
CA ARG A 191 -12.10 -16.52 10.71
C ARG A 191 -10.96 -16.45 11.73
N TYR A 192 -9.86 -17.15 11.48
CA TYR A 192 -8.76 -17.27 12.45
C TYR A 192 -7.68 -16.18 12.32
N LEU A 193 -7.84 -15.22 11.40
CA LEU A 193 -6.92 -14.07 11.29
C LEU A 193 -7.00 -13.13 12.49
N ILE A 194 -8.18 -13.01 13.09
CA ILE A 194 -8.48 -12.04 14.17
C ILE A 194 -8.68 -12.73 15.53
N ARG A 195 -8.36 -14.02 15.61
CA ARG A 195 -8.50 -14.82 16.82
C ARG A 195 -7.16 -15.41 17.15
N GLU A 196 -6.73 -15.24 18.40
CA GLU A 196 -5.50 -15.82 18.90
C GLU A 196 -5.45 -17.34 18.57
N PRO A 197 -4.34 -17.85 18.01
CA PRO A 197 -3.03 -17.22 17.83
C PRO A 197 -2.81 -16.53 16.45
N TYR A 198 -3.87 -16.00 15.83
CA TYR A 198 -3.84 -15.15 14.63
C TYR A 198 -3.21 -15.84 13.41
N ILE A 199 -3.79 -16.96 12.99
CA ILE A 199 -3.20 -17.84 11.97
C ILE A 199 -3.94 -17.74 10.63
N PRO A 200 -3.26 -17.33 9.54
CA PRO A 200 -3.83 -17.37 8.20
C PRO A 200 -3.95 -18.79 7.66
N VAL A 201 -4.86 -18.98 6.69
CA VAL A 201 -4.98 -20.23 5.94
C VAL A 201 -3.73 -20.48 5.10
N ILE A 202 -3.21 -19.42 4.47
CA ILE A 202 -2.07 -19.51 3.58
C ILE A 202 -1.22 -18.23 3.63
N ASN A 203 0.10 -18.42 3.64
CA ASN A 203 1.09 -17.34 3.52
C ASN A 203 1.69 -17.25 2.11
N ARG A 204 1.65 -18.33 1.32
CA ARG A 204 2.23 -18.37 -0.03
C ARG A 204 1.17 -18.84 -1.03
N PRO A 205 0.25 -17.97 -1.49
CA PRO A 205 -0.79 -18.40 -2.43
C PRO A 205 -0.22 -18.76 -3.81
N GLY A 206 0.85 -18.10 -4.25
CA GLY A 206 1.57 -18.42 -5.48
C GLY A 206 0.82 -18.00 -6.74
N CYS A 207 1.00 -18.77 -7.81
CA CYS A 207 0.41 -18.53 -9.12
C CYS A 207 -0.87 -19.35 -9.33
N LEU A 208 -1.98 -18.68 -9.64
CA LEU A 208 -3.31 -19.27 -9.82
C LEU A 208 -3.87 -18.99 -11.22
N ASN A 209 -4.85 -19.76 -11.67
CA ASN A 209 -5.56 -19.47 -12.91
C ASN A 209 -6.59 -18.35 -12.69
N ALA A 210 -6.57 -17.31 -13.53
CA ALA A 210 -7.53 -16.21 -13.45
C ALA A 210 -8.99 -16.68 -13.52
N ARG A 211 -9.28 -17.66 -14.39
CA ARG A 211 -10.61 -18.24 -14.56
C ARG A 211 -11.16 -18.96 -13.32
N GLU A 212 -10.29 -19.54 -12.50
CA GLU A 212 -10.70 -20.24 -11.25
C GLU A 212 -11.08 -19.24 -10.16
N LEU A 213 -10.54 -18.03 -10.24
CA LEU A 213 -10.85 -16.90 -9.37
C LEU A 213 -12.05 -16.08 -9.86
N GLY A 214 -12.60 -16.39 -11.04
CA GLY A 214 -13.68 -15.63 -11.67
C GLY A 214 -13.22 -14.31 -12.31
N ILE A 215 -11.93 -14.15 -12.59
CA ILE A 215 -11.40 -12.98 -13.30
C ILE A 215 -11.52 -13.19 -14.82
N SER A 216 -12.27 -12.29 -15.48
CA SER A 216 -12.73 -12.41 -16.86
C SER A 216 -11.76 -11.77 -17.85
N VAL A 217 -10.57 -12.37 -17.97
CA VAL A 217 -9.50 -11.97 -18.93
C VAL A 217 -9.17 -13.13 -19.87
N ASN A 218 -7.96 -13.18 -20.44
CA ASN A 218 -7.52 -14.34 -21.23
C ASN A 218 -7.71 -15.64 -20.44
N ARG A 219 -8.23 -16.69 -21.11
CA ARG A 219 -8.60 -17.97 -20.48
C ARG A 219 -7.41 -18.71 -19.85
N SER A 220 -6.19 -18.50 -20.34
CA SER A 220 -4.95 -19.06 -19.77
C SER A 220 -4.23 -18.11 -18.81
N ALA A 221 -4.79 -16.92 -18.55
CA ALA A 221 -4.15 -15.92 -17.73
C ALA A 221 -3.87 -16.41 -16.31
N LYS A 222 -2.76 -15.92 -15.77
CA LYS A 222 -2.30 -16.24 -14.42
C LYS A 222 -2.44 -15.05 -13.49
N VAL A 223 -2.80 -15.32 -12.25
CA VAL A 223 -2.80 -14.36 -11.15
C VAL A 223 -1.75 -14.78 -10.15
N TYR A 224 -0.70 -13.98 -10.03
CA TYR A 224 0.27 -14.10 -8.95
C TYR A 224 -0.19 -13.26 -7.78
N VAL A 225 -0.32 -13.88 -6.62
CA VAL A 225 -0.69 -13.20 -5.38
C VAL A 225 0.54 -13.14 -4.49
N PHE A 226 0.92 -11.93 -4.09
CA PHE A 226 2.06 -11.72 -3.20
C PHE A 226 1.90 -12.51 -1.90
N PRO A 227 3.00 -13.01 -1.34
CA PRO A 227 2.93 -13.79 -0.13
C PRO A 227 2.75 -12.90 1.11
N ASN A 228 2.13 -13.47 2.14
CA ASN A 228 1.91 -12.85 3.44
C ASN A 228 2.92 -13.37 4.49
N THR A 229 3.03 -12.65 5.60
CA THR A 229 3.76 -13.08 6.81
C THR A 229 2.84 -12.96 8.03
N GLY A 230 1.98 -13.95 8.22
CA GLY A 230 1.01 -13.94 9.33
C GLY A 230 -0.22 -13.08 9.02
N SER A 231 -0.99 -12.72 10.05
CA SER A 231 -2.33 -12.13 9.87
C SER A 231 -2.35 -10.64 9.57
N TYR A 232 -1.32 -9.90 10.00
CA TYR A 232 -1.28 -8.43 9.92
C TYR A 232 -0.15 -7.89 9.05
N PHE A 233 0.66 -8.76 8.44
CA PHE A 233 1.70 -8.38 7.50
C PHE A 233 1.45 -9.07 6.16
N GLY A 234 0.88 -8.34 5.20
CA GLY A 234 0.45 -8.92 3.93
C GLY A 234 1.41 -8.73 2.77
N GLY A 235 0.94 -9.10 1.59
CA GLY A 235 1.68 -8.99 0.35
C GLY A 235 1.89 -7.55 -0.14
N ASP A 236 1.04 -6.63 0.29
CA ASP A 236 1.22 -5.17 0.12
C ASP A 236 2.55 -4.69 0.69
N LEU A 237 2.90 -5.11 1.91
CA LEU A 237 4.15 -4.73 2.55
C LEU A 237 5.36 -5.45 1.97
N VAL A 238 5.23 -6.72 1.59
CA VAL A 238 6.28 -7.44 0.86
C VAL A 238 6.59 -6.75 -0.47
N SER A 239 5.54 -6.30 -1.16
CA SER A 239 5.63 -5.49 -2.37
C SER A 239 6.31 -4.13 -2.11
N GLY A 240 5.95 -3.46 -1.01
CA GLY A 240 6.58 -2.22 -0.59
C GLY A 240 8.06 -2.36 -0.26
N ILE A 241 8.47 -3.44 0.41
CA ILE A 241 9.89 -3.75 0.66
C ILE A 241 10.63 -3.90 -0.66
N LEU A 242 10.10 -4.71 -1.59
CA LEU A 242 10.68 -4.94 -2.90
C LEU A 242 10.90 -3.62 -3.65
N TYR A 243 9.88 -2.75 -3.67
CA TYR A 243 9.96 -1.47 -4.35
C TYR A 243 10.94 -0.50 -3.70
N SER A 244 10.94 -0.39 -2.37
CA SER A 244 11.87 0.49 -1.65
C SER A 244 13.34 0.10 -1.83
N GLY A 245 13.61 -1.18 -2.14
CA GLY A 245 14.95 -1.74 -2.23
C GLY A 245 15.71 -1.76 -0.91
N LEU A 246 15.04 -1.57 0.24
CA LEU A 246 15.70 -1.58 1.56
C LEU A 246 16.34 -2.95 1.86
N ASN A 247 15.77 -4.03 1.33
CA ASN A 247 16.30 -5.40 1.40
C ASN A 247 17.56 -5.62 0.54
N ARG A 248 18.01 -4.62 -0.23
CA ARG A 248 19.25 -4.66 -1.04
C ARG A 248 20.35 -3.77 -0.46
N SER A 249 20.01 -2.89 0.48
CA SER A 249 20.92 -1.91 1.08
C SER A 249 21.77 -2.52 2.20
N ASP A 250 23.03 -2.10 2.31
CA ASP A 250 23.86 -2.35 3.50
C ASP A 250 23.48 -1.46 4.69
N LYS A 251 22.94 -0.28 4.40
CA LYS A 251 22.52 0.70 5.40
C LYS A 251 21.15 0.34 5.95
N THR A 252 20.96 0.50 7.26
CA THR A 252 19.68 0.33 7.92
C THR A 252 18.70 1.41 7.47
N ALA A 253 17.53 0.97 7.02
CA ALA A 253 16.43 1.83 6.61
C ALA A 253 15.14 1.37 7.30
N MET A 254 14.20 2.30 7.38
CA MET A 254 12.86 2.06 7.87
C MET A 254 11.87 2.35 6.76
N LEU A 255 10.89 1.48 6.56
CA LEU A 255 9.73 1.69 5.71
C LEU A 255 8.50 1.73 6.60
N VAL A 256 7.71 2.79 6.44
CA VAL A 256 6.44 2.95 7.14
C VAL A 256 5.35 3.15 6.10
N ASP A 257 4.36 2.27 6.11
CA ASP A 257 3.07 2.53 5.47
C ASP A 257 2.13 3.14 6.52
N VAL A 258 1.61 4.34 6.21
CA VAL A 258 0.74 5.09 7.12
C VAL A 258 -0.68 5.07 6.55
N GLY A 259 -1.53 4.24 7.14
CA GLY A 259 -2.98 4.22 6.95
C GLY A 259 -3.71 4.13 8.30
N THR A 260 -4.82 3.38 8.35
CA THR A 260 -5.58 3.13 9.59
C THR A 260 -4.69 2.45 10.63
N ASN A 261 -3.85 1.55 10.12
CA ASN A 261 -2.76 0.92 10.84
C ASN A 261 -1.46 1.59 10.41
N ALA A 262 -0.46 1.51 11.29
CA ALA A 262 0.92 1.76 10.92
C ALA A 262 1.60 0.40 10.77
N GLU A 263 2.04 0.11 9.55
CA GLU A 263 2.86 -1.05 9.27
C GLU A 263 4.30 -0.60 9.03
N VAL A 264 5.22 -1.19 9.80
CA VAL A 264 6.61 -0.74 9.88
C VAL A 264 7.53 -1.90 9.60
N VAL A 265 8.49 -1.67 8.70
CA VAL A 265 9.60 -2.56 8.41
C VAL A 265 10.89 -1.82 8.74
N LEU A 266 11.76 -2.46 9.49
CA LEU A 266 13.09 -1.97 9.83
C LEU A 266 14.12 -3.02 9.41
N GLY A 267 15.16 -2.59 8.70
CA GLY A 267 16.25 -3.51 8.39
C GLY A 267 17.14 -3.07 7.25
N ASN A 268 17.79 -4.07 6.66
CA ASN A 268 18.73 -3.95 5.55
C ASN A 268 18.79 -5.30 4.81
N LYS A 269 19.80 -5.51 3.96
CA LYS A 269 19.94 -6.75 3.19
C LYS A 269 20.19 -8.02 4.02
N ASN A 270 20.63 -7.89 5.27
CA ASN A 270 21.02 -9.02 6.12
C ASN A 270 19.91 -9.44 7.09
N TRP A 271 19.04 -8.51 7.48
CA TRP A 271 17.96 -8.77 8.43
C TRP A 271 16.78 -7.83 8.17
N LEU A 272 15.57 -8.33 8.38
CA LEU A 272 14.33 -7.58 8.30
C LEU A 272 13.48 -7.89 9.53
N VAL A 273 13.03 -6.84 10.20
CA VAL A 273 12.07 -6.93 11.30
C VAL A 273 10.85 -6.10 10.92
N ALA A 274 9.67 -6.63 11.21
CA ALA A 274 8.43 -5.96 10.89
C ALA A 274 7.45 -6.00 12.06
N CYS A 275 6.57 -5.01 12.12
CA CYS A 275 5.42 -5.02 13.01
C CYS A 275 4.27 -4.22 12.39
N ALA A 276 3.06 -4.53 12.82
CA ALA A 276 1.88 -3.75 12.50
C ALA A 276 1.19 -3.36 13.81
N GLY A 277 0.70 -2.13 13.91
CA GLY A 277 0.01 -1.62 15.09
C GLY A 277 -1.06 -0.61 14.72
N ALA A 278 -2.06 -0.46 15.59
CA ALA A 278 -3.08 0.56 15.41
C ALA A 278 -2.47 1.95 15.62
N ALA A 279 -2.31 2.73 14.54
CA ALA A 279 -1.98 4.14 14.63
C ALA A 279 -3.19 4.99 15.05
N GLY A 280 -4.40 4.44 14.97
CA GLY A 280 -5.64 5.11 15.35
C GLY A 280 -6.17 6.04 14.25
N PRO A 281 -7.49 6.28 14.20
CA PRO A 281 -8.14 6.79 13.00
C PRO A 281 -7.99 8.31 12.81
N ALA A 282 -7.34 9.04 13.73
CA ALA A 282 -7.32 10.51 13.73
C ALA A 282 -6.66 11.14 12.48
N LEU A 283 -5.93 10.32 11.71
CA LEU A 283 -5.20 10.71 10.51
C LEU A 283 -5.93 10.34 9.21
N GLU A 284 -6.95 9.49 9.29
CA GLU A 284 -7.82 9.14 8.17
C GLU A 284 -9.14 9.90 8.28
N GLY A 285 -9.68 10.35 7.15
CA GLY A 285 -10.84 11.25 7.10
C GLY A 285 -12.04 10.75 7.94
N GLY A 286 -12.74 11.67 8.61
CA GLY A 286 -14.00 11.38 9.30
C GLY A 286 -13.94 11.25 10.83
N VAL A 287 -12.78 11.33 11.47
CA VAL A 287 -12.70 11.34 12.96
C VAL A 287 -12.94 12.73 13.54
N THR A 288 -12.50 13.77 12.83
CA THR A 288 -12.74 15.16 13.24
C THR A 288 -13.85 15.75 12.39
N LYS A 289 -14.66 16.66 12.96
CA LYS A 289 -15.80 17.26 12.24
C LYS A 289 -15.38 18.01 10.97
N MET A 290 -14.16 18.55 10.95
CA MET A 290 -13.58 19.20 9.77
C MET A 290 -12.72 18.26 8.90
N GLY A 291 -12.51 17.02 9.34
CA GLY A 291 -11.62 16.04 8.72
C GLY A 291 -12.22 15.44 7.46
N MET A 292 -11.53 15.57 6.34
CA MET A 292 -11.97 15.07 5.03
C MET A 292 -10.84 14.35 4.30
N THR A 293 -11.17 13.41 3.41
CA THR A 293 -10.18 12.86 2.47
C THR A 293 -9.70 13.98 1.54
N ALA A 294 -8.43 13.93 1.12
CA ALA A 294 -7.87 14.88 0.16
C ALA A 294 -8.72 14.94 -1.13
N GLY A 295 -9.08 16.16 -1.54
CA GLY A 295 -9.92 16.43 -2.70
C GLY A 295 -10.14 17.93 -2.89
N PRO A 296 -10.83 18.36 -3.95
CA PRO A 296 -10.99 19.79 -4.28
C PRO A 296 -11.55 20.61 -3.11
N GLY A 297 -10.89 21.73 -2.79
CA GLY A 297 -11.24 22.63 -1.67
C GLY A 297 -10.86 22.11 -0.29
N VAL A 298 -10.26 20.92 -0.16
CA VAL A 298 -9.78 20.41 1.13
C VAL A 298 -8.40 21.01 1.43
N ILE A 299 -8.21 21.51 2.65
CA ILE A 299 -6.95 22.07 3.12
C ILE A 299 -5.95 20.94 3.36
N ASP A 300 -4.82 20.97 2.65
CA ASP A 300 -3.75 19.95 2.72
C ASP A 300 -2.45 20.45 3.34
N ARG A 301 -2.26 21.78 3.41
CA ARG A 301 -1.10 22.41 4.05
C ARG A 301 -1.50 23.59 4.91
N ILE A 302 -0.90 23.68 6.09
CA ILE A 302 -1.11 24.78 7.03
C ILE A 302 0.24 25.26 7.54
N SER A 303 0.44 26.58 7.52
CA SER A 303 1.62 27.19 8.13
C SER A 303 1.21 28.39 8.97
N LEU A 304 2.02 28.70 9.98
CA LEU A 304 1.83 29.85 10.85
C LEU A 304 2.98 30.83 10.69
N ASN A 305 2.66 32.07 10.34
CA ASN A 305 3.64 33.16 10.45
C ASN A 305 3.78 33.53 11.93
N LYS A 306 4.97 33.29 12.50
CA LYS A 306 5.25 33.52 13.93
C LYS A 306 5.23 35.00 14.32
N GLU A 307 5.51 35.91 13.40
CA GLU A 307 5.55 37.36 13.67
C GLU A 307 4.14 37.95 13.69
N THR A 308 3.28 37.55 12.75
CA THR A 308 1.94 38.10 12.61
C THR A 308 0.87 37.27 13.35
N GLY A 309 1.17 36.01 13.67
CA GLY A 309 0.20 35.05 14.20
C GLY A 309 -0.87 34.62 13.19
N LEU A 310 -0.67 34.92 11.90
CA LEU A 310 -1.60 34.57 10.84
C LEU A 310 -1.32 33.19 10.27
N PHE A 311 -2.39 32.42 10.09
CA PHE A 311 -2.36 31.13 9.42
C PHE A 311 -2.41 31.34 7.90
N SER A 312 -1.54 30.64 7.18
CA SER A 312 -1.62 30.47 5.74
C SER A 312 -2.05 29.04 5.46
N ILE A 313 -3.07 28.89 4.62
CA ILE A 313 -3.64 27.62 4.22
C ILE A 313 -3.51 27.48 2.70
N HIS A 314 -3.31 26.25 2.23
CA HIS A 314 -3.44 25.89 0.83
C HIS A 314 -4.55 24.85 0.71
N THR A 315 -5.37 24.97 -0.33
CA THR A 315 -6.44 24.03 -0.65
C THR A 315 -6.16 23.35 -1.98
N ILE A 316 -6.50 22.08 -2.07
CA ILE A 316 -6.38 21.33 -3.33
C ILE A 316 -7.27 21.98 -4.39
N GLU A 317 -6.72 22.17 -5.59
CA GLU A 317 -7.33 22.91 -6.71
C GLU A 317 -7.60 24.40 -6.44
N GLU A 318 -7.03 24.99 -5.38
CA GLU A 318 -7.17 26.40 -5.03
C GLU A 318 -8.64 26.85 -4.87
N LEU A 319 -9.51 25.93 -4.46
CA LEU A 319 -10.94 26.19 -4.23
C LEU A 319 -11.19 26.67 -2.78
N PRO A 320 -12.30 27.37 -2.52
CA PRO A 320 -12.66 27.78 -1.16
C PRO A 320 -12.72 26.58 -0.19
N PRO A 321 -12.26 26.75 1.07
CA PRO A 321 -12.02 25.64 1.97
C PRO A 321 -13.33 24.98 2.41
N VAL A 322 -13.38 23.64 2.28
CA VAL A 322 -14.53 22.82 2.72
C VAL A 322 -14.23 21.92 3.92
N GLY A 323 -12.95 21.71 4.22
CA GLY A 323 -12.47 20.87 5.31
C GLY A 323 -10.95 20.75 5.30
N VAL A 324 -10.39 19.80 6.05
CA VAL A 324 -8.94 19.61 6.22
C VAL A 324 -8.61 18.12 6.12
N CYS A 325 -7.59 17.76 5.35
CA CYS A 325 -7.11 16.38 5.31
C CYS A 325 -6.10 16.09 6.44
N GLY A 326 -5.79 14.82 6.69
CA GLY A 326 -4.98 14.48 7.87
C GLY A 326 -3.56 15.08 7.86
N SER A 327 -2.95 15.33 6.69
CA SER A 327 -1.68 16.08 6.59
C SER A 327 -1.85 17.52 7.09
N GLY A 328 -2.94 18.18 6.69
CA GLY A 328 -3.31 19.50 7.21
C GLY A 328 -3.59 19.48 8.71
N VAL A 329 -4.19 18.41 9.25
CA VAL A 329 -4.39 18.26 10.71
C VAL A 329 -3.06 18.15 11.47
N ILE A 330 -2.07 17.43 10.92
CA ILE A 330 -0.71 17.36 11.47
C ILE A 330 -0.05 18.75 11.45
N ASP A 331 -0.12 19.45 10.31
CA ASP A 331 0.40 20.81 10.16
C ASP A 331 -0.26 21.79 11.15
N LEU A 332 -1.59 21.72 11.30
CA LEU A 332 -2.33 22.55 12.26
C LEU A 332 -1.87 22.28 13.69
N ALA A 333 -1.76 21.02 14.09
CA ALA A 333 -1.32 20.67 15.43
C ALA A 333 0.12 21.14 15.70
N ALA A 334 1.01 21.01 14.72
CA ALA A 334 2.36 21.55 14.79
C ALA A 334 2.34 23.08 14.98
N ALA A 335 1.56 23.80 14.17
CA ALA A 335 1.39 25.25 14.25
C ALA A 335 0.80 25.72 15.59
N LEU A 336 -0.22 25.02 16.10
CA LEU A 336 -0.81 25.30 17.41
C LEU A 336 0.19 25.06 18.55
N PHE A 337 1.02 24.02 18.42
CA PHE A 337 2.01 23.69 19.44
C PHE A 337 3.14 24.72 19.50
N VAL A 338 3.75 25.04 18.36
CA VAL A 338 4.88 26.01 18.32
C VAL A 338 4.46 27.44 18.63
N SER A 339 3.16 27.76 18.60
CA SER A 339 2.62 29.06 19.02
C SER A 339 2.16 29.10 20.47
N GLY A 340 2.20 27.98 21.19
CA GLY A 340 1.67 27.87 22.56
C GLY A 340 0.14 27.93 22.64
N MET A 341 -0.57 27.84 21.51
CA MET A 341 -2.03 27.72 21.49
C MET A 341 -2.50 26.37 22.04
N ILE A 342 -1.66 25.34 21.98
CA ILE A 342 -1.79 24.12 22.77
C ILE A 342 -0.55 23.91 23.64
N ASP A 343 -0.75 23.38 24.85
CA ASP A 343 0.34 22.99 25.75
C ASP A 343 0.98 21.63 25.36
N ILE A 344 1.97 21.18 26.14
CA ILE A 344 2.63 19.88 25.91
C ILE A 344 1.70 18.67 26.05
N ARG A 345 0.50 18.83 26.62
CA ARG A 345 -0.54 17.79 26.72
C ARG A 345 -1.59 17.94 25.60
N GLY A 346 -1.37 18.88 24.68
CA GLY A 346 -2.28 19.29 23.62
C GLY A 346 -3.58 19.94 24.12
N LYS A 347 -3.57 20.58 25.30
CA LYS A 347 -4.72 21.33 25.78
C LYS A 347 -4.71 22.75 25.21
N LEU A 348 -5.85 23.16 24.66
CA LEU A 348 -6.06 24.51 24.15
C LEU A 348 -5.90 25.54 25.26
N VAL A 349 -5.02 26.53 25.04
CA VAL A 349 -4.65 27.58 25.99
C VAL A 349 -5.45 28.85 25.69
N PRO A 350 -6.51 29.18 26.47
CA PRO A 350 -7.43 30.26 26.12
C PRO A 350 -6.78 31.63 25.98
N GLY A 351 -5.80 31.95 26.84
CA GLY A 351 -5.09 33.23 26.82
C GLY A 351 -4.29 33.46 25.53
N VAL A 352 -3.89 32.39 24.83
CA VAL A 352 -3.12 32.46 23.59
C VAL A 352 -4.04 32.38 22.37
N CYS A 353 -5.06 31.51 22.39
CA CYS A 353 -6.00 31.34 21.28
C CYS A 353 -6.91 32.56 21.05
N LYS A 354 -7.19 33.36 22.09
CA LYS A 354 -8.00 34.58 22.04
C LYS A 354 -9.32 34.36 21.27
N GLU A 355 -9.59 35.19 20.27
CA GLU A 355 -10.83 35.23 19.49
C GLU A 355 -11.07 33.97 18.63
N ARG A 356 -10.03 33.16 18.39
CA ARG A 356 -10.16 31.90 17.66
C ARG A 356 -10.68 30.75 18.52
N LEU A 357 -10.78 30.93 19.85
CA LEU A 357 -11.35 29.93 20.74
C LEU A 357 -12.86 30.12 20.88
N LYS A 358 -13.64 29.09 20.54
CA LYS A 358 -15.07 29.03 20.78
C LYS A 358 -15.41 27.86 21.69
N GLU A 359 -16.52 27.96 22.40
CA GLU A 359 -17.08 26.86 23.17
C GLU A 359 -18.37 26.38 22.51
N ILE A 360 -18.41 25.11 22.13
CA ILE A 360 -19.53 24.49 21.41
C ILE A 360 -19.87 23.19 22.15
N GLY A 361 -21.08 23.11 22.71
CA GLY A 361 -21.52 21.91 23.44
C GLY A 361 -20.64 21.55 24.65
N GLY A 362 -20.04 22.54 25.32
CA GLY A 362 -19.14 22.35 26.47
C GLY A 362 -17.72 21.89 26.10
N LEU A 363 -17.40 21.82 24.81
CA LEU A 363 -16.06 21.54 24.31
C LEU A 363 -15.43 22.83 23.77
N LYS A 364 -14.11 22.96 23.98
CA LYS A 364 -13.31 24.03 23.38
C LYS A 364 -12.98 23.68 21.92
N HIS A 365 -13.15 24.66 21.04
CA HIS A 365 -12.87 24.58 19.61
C HIS A 365 -11.92 25.70 19.19
N PHE A 366 -10.88 25.37 18.44
CA PHE A 366 -10.05 26.34 17.76
C PHE A 366 -10.56 26.52 16.32
N VAL A 367 -10.92 27.75 15.95
CA VAL A 367 -11.40 28.11 14.61
C VAL A 367 -10.21 28.46 13.71
N LEU A 368 -9.97 27.60 12.71
CA LEU A 368 -8.96 27.83 11.68
C LEU A 368 -9.50 28.80 10.61
N VAL A 369 -10.68 28.48 10.06
CA VAL A 369 -11.36 29.29 9.02
C VAL A 369 -12.75 29.66 9.51
N GLN A 370 -13.12 30.94 9.36
CA GLN A 370 -14.46 31.41 9.73
C GLN A 370 -15.50 30.98 8.68
N GLY A 371 -16.76 30.83 9.10
CA GLY A 371 -17.83 30.35 8.22
C GLY A 371 -18.05 31.17 6.96
N ASN A 372 -17.83 32.49 7.02
CA ASN A 372 -17.91 33.41 5.87
C ASN A 372 -16.78 33.23 4.83
N GLU A 373 -15.67 32.61 5.21
CA GLU A 373 -14.53 32.29 4.33
C GLU A 373 -14.55 30.83 3.87
N SER A 374 -15.41 30.00 4.46
CA SER A 374 -15.58 28.59 4.09
C SER A 374 -16.64 28.41 3.00
N ALA A 375 -16.44 27.42 2.12
CA ALA A 375 -17.48 27.02 1.17
C ALA A 375 -18.68 26.30 1.84
N THR A 376 -18.53 25.86 3.09
CA THR A 376 -19.61 25.19 3.85
C THR A 376 -20.57 26.17 4.53
N GLY A 377 -20.21 27.45 4.60
CA GLY A 377 -20.90 28.46 5.40
C GLY A 377 -20.74 28.30 6.92
N ASN A 378 -19.95 27.31 7.38
CA ASN A 378 -19.73 26.99 8.78
C ASN A 378 -18.24 27.08 9.14
N ASP A 379 -17.93 27.45 10.38
CA ASP A 379 -16.54 27.48 10.87
C ASP A 379 -15.85 26.13 10.68
N LEU A 380 -14.66 26.15 10.07
CA LEU A 380 -13.75 25.00 10.07
C LEU A 380 -12.94 25.06 11.36
N SER A 381 -13.31 24.21 12.31
CA SER A 381 -12.75 24.22 13.66
C SER A 381 -12.33 22.83 14.13
N ILE A 382 -11.26 22.78 14.93
CA ILE A 382 -10.76 21.56 15.58
C ILE A 382 -11.10 21.61 17.07
N SER A 383 -11.74 20.56 17.58
CA SER A 383 -12.13 20.47 18.99
C SER A 383 -11.00 19.94 19.88
N GLN A 384 -11.12 20.12 21.19
CA GLN A 384 -10.22 19.49 22.14
C GLN A 384 -10.23 17.95 22.04
N ALA A 385 -11.37 17.35 21.72
CA ALA A 385 -11.50 15.90 21.55
C ALA A 385 -10.75 15.41 20.31
N ASP A 386 -10.77 16.20 19.23
CA ASP A 386 -10.02 15.93 18.00
C ASP A 386 -8.50 15.97 18.27
N ILE A 387 -8.03 17.00 18.99
CA ILE A 387 -6.63 17.13 19.39
C ILE A 387 -6.21 15.96 20.29
N ASP A 388 -7.05 15.59 21.28
CA ASP A 388 -6.79 14.44 22.14
C ASP A 388 -6.70 13.12 21.35
N SER A 389 -7.48 12.99 20.26
CA SER A 389 -7.43 11.85 19.34
C SER A 389 -6.12 11.82 18.54
N LEU A 390 -5.74 12.97 17.96
CA LEU A 390 -4.47 13.12 17.24
C LEU A 390 -3.26 12.80 18.13
N ILE A 391 -3.26 13.24 19.39
CA ILE A 391 -2.19 12.93 20.35
C ILE A 391 -2.08 11.42 20.59
N ARG A 392 -3.19 10.70 20.69
CA ARG A 392 -3.15 9.24 20.82
C ARG A 392 -2.58 8.62 19.56
N SER A 393 -2.98 9.10 18.38
CA SER A 393 -2.51 8.54 17.12
C SER A 393 -1.02 8.75 16.89
N LYS A 394 -0.53 9.98 17.09
CA LYS A 394 0.90 10.27 16.99
C LYS A 394 1.71 9.49 18.03
N ALA A 395 1.16 9.31 19.25
CA ALA A 395 1.83 8.58 20.32
C ALA A 395 1.96 7.10 19.97
N ALA A 396 0.90 6.50 19.41
CA ALA A 396 0.92 5.13 18.93
C ALA A 396 1.99 4.97 17.84
N MET A 397 1.99 5.86 16.84
CA MET A 397 2.96 5.84 15.76
C MET A 397 4.41 5.90 16.29
N TYR A 398 4.77 6.90 17.08
CA TYR A 398 6.12 7.02 17.63
C TYR A 398 6.51 5.81 18.49
N THR A 399 5.56 5.29 19.27
CA THR A 399 5.80 4.10 20.11
C THR A 399 6.09 2.85 19.28
N ILE A 400 5.40 2.67 18.14
CA ILE A 400 5.68 1.57 17.21
C ILE A 400 7.13 1.68 16.70
N LEU A 401 7.53 2.87 16.24
CA LEU A 401 8.89 3.14 15.75
C LEU A 401 9.95 2.87 16.83
N GLU A 402 9.72 3.36 18.04
CA GLU A 402 10.65 3.19 19.16
C GLU A 402 10.74 1.72 19.62
N THR A 403 9.61 1.00 19.61
CA THR A 403 9.54 -0.40 20.01
C THR A 403 10.31 -1.28 19.03
N ILE A 404 10.08 -1.13 17.72
CA ILE A 404 10.76 -1.95 16.71
C ILE A 404 12.27 -1.69 16.64
N SER A 405 12.69 -0.43 16.80
CA SER A 405 14.12 -0.06 16.84
C SER A 405 14.81 -0.57 18.10
N THR A 406 14.16 -0.45 19.26
CA THR A 406 14.72 -0.97 20.52
C THR A 406 14.80 -2.51 20.50
N TYR A 407 13.83 -3.19 19.87
CA TYR A 407 13.85 -4.66 19.77
C TYR A 407 15.11 -5.19 19.08
N VAL A 408 15.63 -4.47 18.08
CA VAL A 408 16.88 -4.83 17.38
C VAL A 408 18.11 -4.12 17.96
N GLY A 409 17.96 -3.39 19.06
CA GLY A 409 19.06 -2.76 19.79
C GLY A 409 19.70 -1.56 19.09
N ILE A 410 18.96 -0.84 18.24
CA ILE A 410 19.46 0.37 17.56
C ILE A 410 18.67 1.62 17.97
N SER A 411 19.28 2.78 17.81
CA SER A 411 18.61 4.07 17.98
C SER A 411 17.86 4.46 16.70
N LEU A 412 16.76 5.19 16.84
CA LEU A 412 16.09 5.83 15.69
C LEU A 412 17.03 6.78 14.94
N SER A 413 18.05 7.34 15.61
CA SER A 413 19.09 8.17 14.98
C SER A 413 20.00 7.40 14.02
N ASP A 414 20.04 6.05 14.10
CA ASP A 414 20.90 5.21 13.26
C ASP A 414 20.24 4.91 11.90
N ILE A 415 18.99 5.32 11.70
CA ILE A 415 18.23 5.10 10.46
C ILE A 415 18.80 6.00 9.37
N SER A 416 19.35 5.38 8.32
CA SER A 416 19.94 6.10 7.19
C SER A 416 18.92 6.59 6.17
N THR A 417 17.76 5.94 6.10
CA THR A 417 16.66 6.34 5.19
C THR A 417 15.34 5.91 5.81
N PHE A 418 14.38 6.83 5.82
CA PHE A 418 13.03 6.65 6.31
C PHE A 418 12.06 6.76 5.13
N TYR A 419 11.66 5.63 4.59
CA TYR A 419 10.66 5.55 3.52
C TYR A 419 9.27 5.73 4.09
N VAL A 420 8.50 6.64 3.50
CA VAL A 420 7.09 6.86 3.82
C VAL A 420 6.25 6.43 2.62
N ALA A 421 5.46 5.38 2.81
CA ALA A 421 4.53 4.83 1.85
C ALA A 421 3.08 5.19 2.19
N GLY A 422 2.19 4.87 1.26
CA GLY A 422 0.76 5.08 1.38
C GLY A 422 0.32 6.44 0.85
N THR A 423 -0.92 6.51 0.37
CA THR A 423 -1.52 7.73 -0.17
C THR A 423 -1.49 8.85 0.86
N PHE A 424 -1.80 8.53 2.12
CA PHE A 424 -1.76 9.49 3.22
C PHE A 424 -0.34 9.90 3.57
N GLY A 425 0.55 8.92 3.79
CA GLY A 425 1.94 9.16 4.15
C GLY A 425 2.66 10.09 3.17
N SER A 426 2.33 9.99 1.88
CA SER A 426 2.94 10.82 0.84
C SER A 426 2.70 12.33 0.96
N LEU A 427 1.68 12.75 1.72
CA LEU A 427 1.30 14.14 1.95
C LEU A 427 1.81 14.69 3.28
N ILE A 428 2.39 13.84 4.15
CA ILE A 428 2.86 14.27 5.47
C ILE A 428 4.10 15.15 5.30
N ASN A 429 4.06 16.35 5.88
CA ASN A 429 5.25 17.17 6.07
C ASN A 429 6.09 16.60 7.23
N PRO A 430 7.32 16.09 6.98
CA PRO A 430 8.15 15.51 8.03
C PRO A 430 8.40 16.47 9.19
N ARG A 431 8.60 17.77 8.93
CA ARG A 431 8.86 18.76 9.98
C ARG A 431 7.67 18.96 10.91
N SER A 432 6.46 18.99 10.37
CA SER A 432 5.23 19.06 11.19
C SER A 432 5.05 17.80 12.01
N ALA A 433 5.28 16.62 11.41
CA ALA A 433 5.20 15.34 12.11
C ALA A 433 6.26 15.19 13.23
N ILE A 434 7.49 15.65 13.00
CA ILE A 434 8.55 15.74 14.02
C ILE A 434 8.14 16.71 15.14
N THR A 435 7.59 17.88 14.77
CA THR A 435 7.17 18.92 15.74
C THR A 435 6.16 18.41 16.75
N ILE A 436 5.23 17.54 16.33
CA ILE A 436 4.27 16.90 17.24
C ILE A 436 4.79 15.60 17.86
N GLY A 437 5.98 15.13 17.47
CA GLY A 437 6.58 13.88 17.92
C GLY A 437 5.87 12.62 17.43
N MET A 438 5.45 12.64 16.17
CA MET A 438 4.91 11.48 15.44
C MET A 438 6.02 10.67 14.76
N MET A 439 7.06 11.36 14.26
CA MET A 439 8.22 10.78 13.56
C MET A 439 9.50 11.11 14.35
N PRO A 440 10.57 10.31 14.25
CA PRO A 440 11.85 10.61 14.90
C PRO A 440 12.41 11.94 14.41
N ASP A 441 13.22 12.63 15.21
CA ASP A 441 13.84 13.89 14.77
C ASP A 441 15.12 13.62 13.96
N LEU A 442 14.97 13.45 12.64
CA LEU A 442 16.06 13.20 11.70
C LEU A 442 16.20 14.35 10.69
N PRO A 443 17.34 14.44 9.96
CA PRO A 443 17.49 15.37 8.85
C PRO A 443 16.44 15.16 7.75
N ASP A 444 16.06 16.22 7.05
CA ASP A 444 14.97 16.18 6.05
C ASP A 444 15.29 15.21 4.90
N GLU A 445 16.56 15.15 4.49
CA GLU A 445 17.05 14.27 3.44
C GLU A 445 16.94 12.77 3.77
N THR A 446 16.72 12.43 5.04
CA THR A 446 16.50 11.04 5.47
C THR A 446 15.12 10.55 5.05
N TYR A 447 14.12 11.43 4.96
CA TYR A 447 12.75 11.05 4.61
C TYR A 447 12.56 10.96 3.10
N LYS A 448 12.01 9.83 2.64
CA LYS A 448 11.72 9.59 1.23
C LYS A 448 10.30 9.10 1.05
N THR A 449 9.48 9.92 0.44
CA THR A 449 8.14 9.52 0.01
C THR A 449 8.23 8.58 -1.19
N ILE A 450 7.57 7.42 -1.10
CA ILE A 450 7.55 6.41 -2.18
C ILE A 450 6.15 6.10 -2.72
N GLY A 451 5.13 6.87 -2.30
CA GLY A 451 3.76 6.74 -2.83
C GLY A 451 3.14 5.36 -2.57
N ASN A 452 2.37 4.85 -3.53
CA ASN A 452 1.73 3.53 -3.45
C ASN A 452 2.76 2.41 -3.71
N SER A 453 3.55 2.10 -2.67
CA SER A 453 4.60 1.09 -2.74
C SER A 453 4.08 -0.32 -3.05
N SER A 454 2.84 -0.64 -2.65
CA SER A 454 2.15 -1.90 -2.95
C SER A 454 1.93 -2.09 -4.46
N LEU A 455 1.39 -1.06 -5.13
CA LEU A 455 1.19 -1.10 -6.59
C LEU A 455 2.50 -1.10 -7.37
N GLU A 456 3.50 -0.34 -6.90
CA GLU A 456 4.80 -0.25 -7.56
C GLU A 456 5.55 -1.59 -7.53
N GLY A 457 5.62 -2.26 -6.37
CA GLY A 457 6.26 -3.59 -6.30
C GLY A 457 5.50 -4.64 -7.12
N ALA A 458 4.16 -4.59 -7.15
CA ALA A 458 3.35 -5.47 -8.00
C ALA A 458 3.60 -5.22 -9.50
N SER A 459 3.84 -3.96 -9.86
CA SER A 459 4.23 -3.58 -11.22
C SER A 459 5.63 -4.08 -11.59
N MET A 460 6.56 -4.12 -10.63
CA MET A 460 7.94 -4.58 -10.88
C MET A 460 7.97 -6.05 -11.29
N ILE A 461 7.19 -6.93 -10.64
CA ILE A 461 7.13 -8.36 -11.01
C ILE A 461 6.77 -8.53 -12.48
N LEU A 462 5.80 -7.77 -12.98
CA LEU A 462 5.35 -7.87 -14.37
C LEU A 462 6.44 -7.47 -15.39
N LYS A 463 7.52 -6.83 -14.94
CA LYS A 463 8.63 -6.37 -15.78
C LYS A 463 9.89 -7.23 -15.65
N ASP A 464 10.08 -7.91 -14.52
CA ASP A 464 11.27 -8.74 -14.27
C ASP A 464 10.94 -10.04 -13.53
N SER A 465 11.15 -11.15 -14.24
CA SER A 465 10.91 -12.51 -13.77
C SER A 465 11.84 -12.99 -12.64
N ASN A 466 12.99 -12.34 -12.45
CA ASN A 466 13.94 -12.67 -11.39
C ASN A 466 13.44 -12.22 -10.00
N LEU A 467 12.50 -11.26 -9.95
CA LEU A 467 12.02 -10.70 -8.69
C LEU A 467 11.17 -11.69 -7.87
N ILE A 468 10.66 -12.76 -8.49
CA ILE A 468 9.96 -13.83 -7.76
C ILE A 468 10.86 -14.45 -6.68
N ASP A 469 12.13 -14.73 -7.00
CA ASP A 469 13.06 -15.30 -6.01
C ASP A 469 13.39 -14.29 -4.90
N GLU A 470 13.37 -13.00 -5.23
CA GLU A 470 13.62 -11.94 -4.25
C GLU A 470 12.45 -11.76 -3.28
N ILE A 471 11.22 -11.89 -3.76
CA ILE A 471 10.01 -11.86 -2.92
C ILE A 471 10.04 -12.99 -1.91
N ASP A 472 10.41 -14.20 -2.33
CA ASP A 472 10.56 -15.34 -1.42
C ASP A 472 11.65 -15.07 -0.37
N LYS A 473 12.79 -14.51 -0.77
CA LYS A 473 13.87 -14.10 0.17
C LYS A 473 13.43 -13.01 1.14
N ILE A 474 12.71 -12.00 0.66
CA ILE A 474 12.16 -10.93 1.51
C ILE A 474 11.26 -11.58 2.55
N ARG A 475 10.27 -12.38 2.12
CA ARG A 475 9.32 -13.02 3.03
C ARG A 475 10.00 -13.94 4.04
N ASP A 476 10.96 -14.76 3.60
CA ASP A 476 11.70 -15.68 4.48
C ASP A 476 12.65 -14.94 5.44
N GLY A 477 13.08 -13.73 5.11
CA GLY A 477 13.97 -12.91 5.94
C GLY A 477 13.24 -12.05 6.99
N ILE A 478 11.91 -11.96 6.95
CA ILE A 478 11.14 -11.13 7.88
C ILE A 478 10.94 -11.85 9.22
N THR A 479 11.33 -11.16 10.29
CA THR A 479 10.91 -11.49 11.66
C THR A 479 9.78 -10.56 12.07
N TYR A 480 8.57 -11.11 12.26
CA TYR A 480 7.40 -10.34 12.67
C TYR A 480 7.28 -10.24 14.20
N ILE A 481 7.11 -9.02 14.72
CA ILE A 481 6.88 -8.75 16.14
C ILE A 481 5.40 -8.46 16.37
N GLU A 482 4.79 -9.23 17.26
CA GLU A 482 3.43 -8.99 17.74
C GLU A 482 3.42 -7.90 18.82
N LEU A 483 2.88 -6.72 18.48
CA LEU A 483 2.83 -5.59 19.41
C LEU A 483 1.75 -5.75 20.48
N ASN A 484 0.69 -6.52 20.21
CA ASN A 484 -0.46 -6.68 21.11
C ASN A 484 -0.09 -7.30 22.47
N VAL A 485 1.02 -8.05 22.53
CA VAL A 485 1.52 -8.71 23.75
C VAL A 485 2.76 -8.03 24.34
N ASN A 486 3.21 -6.91 23.76
CA ASN A 486 4.41 -6.21 24.19
C ASN A 486 4.12 -5.32 25.41
N GLN A 487 4.56 -5.75 26.60
CA GLN A 487 4.32 -5.02 27.85
C GLN A 487 5.02 -3.65 27.90
N GLU A 488 6.14 -3.48 27.19
CA GLU A 488 6.84 -2.19 27.15
C GLU A 488 6.10 -1.15 26.30
N PHE A 489 5.29 -1.58 25.35
CA PHE A 489 4.54 -0.70 24.47
C PHE A 489 3.68 0.29 25.25
N MET A 490 2.97 -0.17 26.29
CA MET A 490 2.11 0.71 27.09
C MET A 490 2.88 1.77 27.89
N ASN A 491 4.08 1.42 28.36
CA ASN A 491 4.95 2.36 29.09
C ASN A 491 5.46 3.46 28.14
N ARG A 492 5.95 3.07 26.96
CA ARG A 492 6.43 3.98 25.91
C ARG A 492 5.30 4.86 25.37
N PHE A 493 4.13 4.27 25.14
CA PHE A 493 2.93 4.99 24.71
C PHE A 493 2.55 6.11 25.67
N SER A 494 2.61 5.86 26.98
CA SER A 494 2.29 6.88 27.99
C SER A 494 3.25 8.07 27.94
N ALA A 495 4.53 7.83 27.66
CA ALA A 495 5.54 8.88 27.46
C ALA A 495 5.35 9.63 26.12
N ALA A 496 4.93 8.92 25.07
CA ALA A 496 4.70 9.48 23.75
C ALA A 496 3.43 10.34 23.64
N ARG A 497 2.57 10.40 24.68
CA ARG A 497 1.33 11.22 24.71
C ARG A 497 1.55 12.72 24.97
N PHE A 498 2.79 13.19 25.02
CA PHE A 498 3.13 14.60 25.20
C PHE A 498 3.76 15.16 23.92
N LEU A 499 3.66 16.46 23.66
CA LEU A 499 4.23 17.12 22.49
C LEU A 499 5.62 17.71 22.78
N PRO A 500 6.66 17.39 21.97
CA PRO A 500 6.72 16.26 21.05
C PRO A 500 6.85 14.92 21.79
N HIS A 501 7.42 14.91 23.00
CA HIS A 501 7.55 13.74 23.88
C HIS A 501 7.82 14.20 25.32
N THR A 502 7.68 13.33 26.33
CA THR A 502 8.15 13.66 27.71
C THR A 502 9.66 13.81 27.81
N ASN A 503 10.40 13.20 26.88
CA ASN A 503 11.84 13.30 26.77
C ASN A 503 12.21 14.19 25.58
N LEU A 504 12.54 15.45 25.87
CA LEU A 504 12.86 16.45 24.85
C LEU A 504 14.21 16.21 24.15
N SER A 505 15.11 15.40 24.74
CA SER A 505 16.39 15.10 24.08
C SER A 505 16.22 14.27 22.80
N LEU A 506 15.05 13.64 22.61
CA LEU A 506 14.69 12.91 21.39
C LEU A 506 14.30 13.84 20.23
N PHE A 507 14.05 15.12 20.52
CA PHE A 507 13.55 16.12 19.58
C PHE A 507 14.34 17.44 19.65
N PRO A 508 15.66 17.42 19.46
CA PRO A 508 16.52 18.61 19.58
C PRO A 508 16.16 19.74 18.60
N SER A 509 15.51 19.47 17.46
CA SER A 509 15.10 20.49 16.49
C SER A 509 13.83 21.25 16.91
N VAL A 510 13.06 20.72 17.85
CA VAL A 510 11.76 21.28 18.25
C VAL A 510 11.93 22.33 19.35
N SER A 511 11.72 23.59 18.99
CA SER A 511 11.72 24.71 19.95
C SER A 511 10.37 24.85 20.64
N ILE A 512 10.34 24.69 21.97
CA ILE A 512 9.13 24.84 22.78
C ILE A 512 9.04 26.27 23.31
N VAL A 513 7.92 26.93 23.05
CA VAL A 513 7.60 28.21 23.72
C VAL A 513 7.34 27.91 25.19
N GLN A 514 8.23 28.35 26.08
CA GLN A 514 7.97 28.29 27.52
C GLN A 514 6.82 29.25 27.84
N LEU A 515 5.64 28.69 28.07
CA LEU A 515 4.55 29.45 28.69
C LEU A 515 4.96 29.72 30.13
N ASP A 516 5.30 30.98 30.44
CA ASP A 516 5.65 31.39 31.80
C ASP A 516 4.59 30.87 32.78
N LYS A 517 5.04 30.07 33.75
CA LYS A 517 4.22 29.68 34.91
C LYS A 517 3.93 30.94 35.70
N LYS A 518 2.78 31.57 35.45
CA LYS A 518 2.20 32.55 36.38
C LYS A 518 1.59 31.85 37.58
#